data_AF-A0A328ALM4-F1
#
_entry.id   AF-A0A328ALM4-F1
#
_cell.length_a   1.000
_cell.length_b   1.000
_cell.length_c   1.000
_cell.angle_alpha   90.00
_cell.angle_beta   90.00
_cell.angle_gamma   90.00
#
_symmetry.space_group_name_H-M   'P 1'
#
loop_
_entity.id
_entity.type
_entity.pdbx_description
1 polymer ?
#
loop_
_entity_poly.entity_id
_entity_poly.type
_entity_poly.pdbx_seq_one_letter_code
_entity_poly.pdbx_strand_id
1 'polypeptide(L)'
;MLTRLFEAWTGFIPSVLRSPERLLHVTNLVAHLSPRTLETLPAKYPDLSQFVSANLAPILGLGVDIEPARLALLKIEIADLASIGGFAGTARFLFEQGLYNLTPGNLEFIFQTVLGLDETELLRTQNYTTVLKTANSALLARIDRNFEEYLEGVLLKLDTNSQESVAAILAVISREKIELGTLSSFLAKQASLLPSLEGVPTGLHPVVFQLAKIEASWANCLAFIGSEHFDAESLTAYLNTRPALAALSTHPIPDGNDARGLRKFLIEADGLQDDVYQAYIKLLPKQFQKFPDNLEASKLQILVEERKITFSAENVNILASDRDLQVLFVAKNIDLYLAEQDEFSMDEEFSEELLGSNIDDNHKLSIIQSMDLATLASEPSRARAVGEVLVRTGVGELTLDGAAARTIVLNSSPIGAQISLLNMLNSLFDDSAIRDILRRLPAPFSEITTGYHTPVLEMNEANDQLAKWLEAREIISSSSKGFFGDTIRINLFRREW
;
A
#
# COMPACT_ATOMS: atom_id res chain seq x y z
N MET A 1 56.16 24.59 -48.20
CA MET A 1 57.08 25.22 -47.22
C MET A 1 56.71 24.83 -45.78
N LEU A 2 55.45 25.03 -45.35
CA LEU A 2 54.96 24.64 -44.01
C LEU A 2 55.20 23.16 -43.64
N THR A 3 54.97 22.21 -44.55
CA THR A 3 55.23 20.78 -44.30
C THR A 3 56.71 20.51 -43.99
N ARG A 4 57.63 21.13 -44.74
CA ARG A 4 59.08 21.00 -44.51
C ARG A 4 59.51 21.64 -43.18
N LEU A 5 58.88 22.74 -42.78
CA LEU A 5 59.12 23.38 -41.48
C LEU A 5 58.65 22.50 -40.33
N PHE A 6 57.46 21.90 -40.46
CA PHE A 6 56.96 20.95 -39.47
C PHE A 6 57.85 19.71 -39.35
N GLU A 7 58.33 19.16 -40.47
CA GLU A 7 59.24 17.99 -40.48
C GLU A 7 60.62 18.31 -39.89
N ALA A 8 61.14 19.53 -40.11
CA ALA A 8 62.48 19.93 -39.67
C ALA A 8 62.53 20.49 -38.24
N TRP A 9 61.42 20.99 -37.69
CA TRP A 9 61.39 21.65 -36.38
C TRP A 9 60.45 20.96 -35.40
N THR A 10 61.02 20.15 -34.51
CA THR A 10 60.30 19.36 -33.49
C THR A 10 59.45 20.20 -32.52
N GLY A 11 59.82 21.47 -32.30
CA GLY A 11 59.10 22.43 -31.45
C GLY A 11 58.13 23.35 -32.20
N PHE A 12 57.85 23.09 -33.48
CA PHE A 12 57.06 23.99 -34.31
C PHE A 12 55.64 24.23 -33.78
N ILE A 13 54.87 23.16 -33.50
CA ILE A 13 53.48 23.29 -33.05
C ILE A 13 53.37 24.01 -31.68
N PRO A 14 54.15 23.66 -30.64
CA PRO A 14 54.15 24.42 -29.40
C PRO A 14 54.54 25.89 -29.57
N SER A 15 55.44 26.19 -30.50
CA SER A 15 55.86 27.57 -30.79
C SER A 15 54.77 28.36 -31.51
N VAL A 16 54.05 27.73 -32.43
CA VAL A 16 52.86 28.29 -33.09
C VAL A 16 51.80 28.65 -32.06
N LEU A 17 51.50 27.76 -31.11
CA LEU A 17 50.48 27.97 -30.07
C LEU A 17 50.85 29.06 -29.06
N ARG A 18 52.15 29.27 -28.78
CA ARG A 18 52.64 30.31 -27.86
C ARG A 18 52.88 31.67 -28.53
N SER A 19 52.79 31.74 -29.86
CA SER A 19 53.05 32.97 -30.61
C SER A 19 52.02 34.07 -30.29
N PRO A 20 52.40 35.36 -30.32
CA PRO A 20 51.45 36.46 -30.29
C PRO A 20 50.41 36.37 -31.43
N GLU A 21 50.84 35.92 -32.62
CA GLU A 21 50.01 35.75 -33.82
C GLU A 21 49.43 34.33 -33.96
N ARG A 22 49.24 33.62 -32.83
CA ARG A 22 48.84 32.21 -32.81
C ARG A 22 47.56 31.91 -33.60
N LEU A 23 46.57 32.82 -33.62
CA LEU A 23 45.34 32.62 -34.40
C LEU A 23 45.63 32.55 -35.90
N LEU A 24 46.41 33.49 -36.44
CA LEU A 24 46.80 33.50 -37.85
C LEU A 24 47.71 32.33 -38.19
N HIS A 25 48.67 32.00 -37.32
CA HIS A 25 49.58 30.86 -37.55
C HIS A 25 48.84 29.52 -37.55
N VAL A 26 47.94 29.30 -36.60
CA VAL A 26 47.09 28.09 -36.57
C VAL A 26 46.19 28.03 -37.79
N THR A 27 45.57 29.15 -38.18
CA THR A 27 44.71 29.22 -39.38
C THR A 27 45.46 28.80 -40.64
N ASN A 28 46.65 29.37 -40.89
CA ASN A 28 47.50 28.99 -42.02
C ASN A 28 47.99 27.54 -41.94
N LEU A 29 48.26 27.05 -40.73
CA LEU A 29 48.65 25.68 -40.49
C LEU A 29 47.54 24.72 -40.90
N VAL A 30 46.31 24.96 -40.45
CA VAL A 30 45.14 24.15 -40.79
C VAL A 30 44.82 24.25 -42.29
N ALA A 31 44.89 25.45 -42.88
CA ALA A 31 44.57 25.70 -44.28
C ALA A 31 45.59 25.13 -45.28
N HIS A 32 46.87 24.96 -44.90
CA HIS A 32 47.92 24.68 -45.88
C HIS A 32 48.81 23.47 -45.59
N LEU A 33 48.75 22.83 -44.41
CA LEU A 33 49.45 21.56 -44.21
C LEU A 33 48.89 20.44 -45.11
N SER A 34 49.69 19.40 -45.37
CA SER A 34 49.15 18.24 -46.09
C SER A 34 48.09 17.52 -45.23
N PRO A 35 47.00 16.98 -45.81
CA PRO A 35 45.99 16.23 -45.05
C PRO A 35 46.59 15.11 -44.19
N ARG A 36 47.55 14.36 -44.74
CA ARG A 36 48.28 13.30 -44.03
C ARG A 36 49.02 13.82 -42.79
N THR A 37 49.64 14.99 -42.90
CA THR A 37 50.34 15.61 -41.76
C THR A 37 49.34 16.08 -40.72
N LEU A 38 48.26 16.75 -41.15
CA LEU A 38 47.23 17.32 -40.30
C LEU A 38 46.55 16.24 -39.43
N GLU A 39 46.25 15.08 -40.02
CA GLU A 39 45.65 13.93 -39.34
C GLU A 39 46.52 13.34 -38.21
N THR A 40 47.84 13.51 -38.28
CA THR A 40 48.76 13.04 -37.22
C THR A 40 48.89 14.00 -36.05
N LEU A 41 48.45 15.26 -36.21
CA LEU A 41 48.67 16.29 -35.19
C LEU A 41 47.88 16.07 -33.90
N PRO A 42 46.60 15.64 -33.90
CA PRO A 42 45.83 15.47 -32.67
C PRO A 42 46.48 14.48 -31.69
N ALA A 43 47.11 13.42 -32.21
CA ALA A 43 47.80 12.43 -31.39
C ALA A 43 49.11 12.95 -30.79
N LYS A 44 49.80 13.87 -31.48
CA LYS A 44 51.11 14.41 -31.05
C LYS A 44 50.99 15.70 -30.23
N TYR A 45 49.96 16.49 -30.50
CA TYR A 45 49.74 17.83 -29.98
C TYR A 45 48.25 18.06 -29.71
N PRO A 46 47.67 17.41 -28.67
CA PRO A 46 46.24 17.54 -28.36
C PRO A 46 45.82 18.99 -28.11
N ASP A 47 46.71 19.82 -27.56
CA ASP A 47 46.52 21.26 -27.34
C ASP A 47 46.14 22.02 -28.61
N LEU A 48 46.59 21.56 -29.79
CA LEU A 48 46.24 22.18 -31.06
C LEU A 48 44.75 22.00 -31.37
N SER A 49 44.24 20.78 -31.22
CA SER A 49 42.81 20.48 -31.43
C SER A 49 41.94 21.22 -30.42
N GLN A 50 42.36 21.29 -29.16
CA GLN A 50 41.69 22.07 -28.12
C GLN A 50 41.67 23.56 -28.46
N PHE A 51 42.81 24.11 -28.90
CA PHE A 51 42.92 25.51 -29.30
C PHE A 51 42.00 25.83 -30.49
N VAL A 52 42.00 24.98 -31.52
CA VAL A 52 41.14 25.15 -32.70
C VAL A 52 39.67 25.07 -32.32
N SER A 53 39.26 24.10 -31.51
CA SER A 53 37.88 23.99 -31.02
C SER A 53 37.42 25.24 -30.27
N ALA A 54 38.25 25.73 -29.32
CA ALA A 54 37.91 26.90 -28.51
C ALA A 54 37.93 28.23 -29.28
N ASN A 55 38.59 28.29 -30.44
CA ASN A 55 38.81 29.52 -31.21
C ASN A 55 38.32 29.41 -32.66
N LEU A 56 37.39 28.51 -32.97
CA LEU A 56 37.02 28.28 -34.37
C LEU A 56 36.37 29.52 -35.01
N ALA A 57 35.47 30.22 -34.31
CA ALA A 57 34.84 31.43 -34.82
C ALA A 57 35.85 32.51 -35.24
N PRO A 58 36.82 32.93 -34.39
CA PRO A 58 37.84 33.88 -34.81
C PRO A 58 38.79 33.31 -35.88
N ILE A 59 39.08 32.01 -35.89
CA ILE A 59 39.87 31.36 -36.97
C ILE A 59 39.18 31.51 -38.33
N LEU A 60 37.87 31.21 -38.40
CA LEU A 60 37.08 31.36 -39.63
C LEU A 60 36.93 32.84 -40.03
N GLY A 61 36.86 33.75 -39.05
CA GLY A 61 36.76 35.19 -39.26
C GLY A 61 38.01 35.86 -39.84
N LEU A 62 39.17 35.19 -39.87
CA LEU A 62 40.41 35.73 -40.45
C LEU A 62 40.40 35.77 -41.99
N GLY A 63 39.39 35.18 -42.65
CA GLY A 63 39.23 35.24 -44.10
C GLY A 63 40.20 34.35 -44.90
N VAL A 64 40.92 33.44 -44.23
CA VAL A 64 41.69 32.38 -44.90
C VAL A 64 40.73 31.23 -45.21
N ASP A 65 40.72 30.79 -46.46
CA ASP A 65 39.85 29.70 -46.89
C ASP A 65 40.28 28.36 -46.26
N ILE A 66 39.43 27.81 -45.40
CA ILE A 66 39.60 26.51 -44.76
C ILE A 66 38.46 25.61 -45.21
N GLU A 67 38.78 24.61 -46.03
CA GLU A 67 37.83 23.55 -46.36
C GLU A 67 37.37 22.83 -45.08
N PRO A 68 36.05 22.70 -44.82
CA PRO A 68 35.54 22.09 -43.60
C PRO A 68 36.08 20.67 -43.34
N ALA A 69 36.32 19.89 -44.40
CA ALA A 69 36.92 18.55 -44.33
C ALA A 69 38.27 18.51 -43.58
N ARG A 70 39.02 19.62 -43.59
CA ARG A 70 40.32 19.72 -42.89
C ARG A 70 40.15 19.82 -41.38
N LEU A 71 39.01 20.34 -40.90
CA LEU A 71 38.67 20.38 -39.48
C LEU A 71 38.42 18.97 -38.92
N ALA A 72 37.83 18.08 -39.71
CA ALA A 72 37.61 16.68 -39.31
C ALA A 72 38.92 15.94 -39.05
N LEU A 73 39.98 16.24 -39.80
CA LEU A 73 41.32 15.64 -39.61
C LEU A 73 41.94 15.99 -38.26
N LEU A 74 41.50 17.09 -37.64
CA LEU A 74 41.98 17.53 -36.33
C LEU A 74 41.23 16.86 -35.16
N LYS A 75 40.22 16.02 -35.43
CA LYS A 75 39.41 15.35 -34.41
C LYS A 75 38.90 16.32 -33.33
N ILE A 76 38.48 17.52 -33.76
CA ILE A 76 37.92 18.52 -32.86
C ILE A 76 36.49 18.14 -32.50
N GLU A 77 36.08 18.44 -31.28
CA GLU A 77 34.67 18.52 -30.91
C GLU A 77 34.40 19.94 -30.41
N ILE A 78 33.45 20.61 -31.06
CA ILE A 78 33.07 21.98 -30.70
C ILE A 78 32.21 22.00 -29.45
N ALA A 79 32.61 22.86 -28.51
CA ALA A 79 31.84 23.12 -27.29
C ALA A 79 30.53 23.87 -27.57
N ASP A 80 30.56 24.90 -28.40
CA ASP A 80 29.40 25.75 -28.74
C ASP A 80 29.30 25.99 -30.26
N LEU A 81 28.37 25.30 -30.92
CA LEU A 81 28.08 25.45 -32.34
C LEU A 81 27.46 26.81 -32.68
N ALA A 82 26.75 27.44 -31.74
CA ALA A 82 26.13 28.74 -31.99
C ALA A 82 27.19 29.83 -32.21
N SER A 83 28.37 29.69 -31.60
CA SER A 83 29.51 30.59 -31.82
C SER A 83 29.95 30.71 -33.28
N ILE A 84 29.70 29.68 -34.11
CA ILE A 84 30.01 29.65 -35.54
C ILE A 84 28.77 29.79 -36.43
N GLY A 85 27.64 30.26 -35.89
CA GLY A 85 26.39 30.40 -36.64
C GLY A 85 26.47 31.30 -37.88
N GLY A 86 27.41 32.26 -37.90
CA GLY A 86 27.71 33.07 -39.08
C GLY A 86 28.37 32.31 -40.25
N PHE A 87 28.81 31.06 -40.01
CA PHE A 87 29.50 30.20 -40.97
C PHE A 87 28.69 28.91 -41.23
N ALA A 88 27.48 29.07 -41.77
CA ALA A 88 26.50 27.98 -41.92
C ALA A 88 27.03 26.71 -42.61
N GLY A 89 27.88 26.85 -43.64
CA GLY A 89 28.50 25.70 -44.33
C GLY A 89 29.41 24.87 -43.43
N THR A 90 30.22 25.53 -42.61
CA THR A 90 31.09 24.87 -41.63
C THR A 90 30.27 24.25 -40.50
N ALA A 91 29.27 24.98 -39.98
CA ALA A 91 28.39 24.46 -38.93
C ALA A 91 27.65 23.19 -39.38
N ARG A 92 27.11 23.19 -40.61
CA ARG A 92 26.46 22.01 -41.21
C ARG A 92 27.41 20.85 -41.39
N PHE A 93 28.63 21.10 -41.88
CA PHE A 93 29.63 20.05 -42.04
C PHE A 93 30.00 19.41 -40.69
N LEU A 94 30.25 20.20 -39.66
CA LEU A 94 30.61 19.70 -38.33
C LEU A 94 29.44 18.92 -37.69
N PHE A 95 28.20 19.35 -37.93
CA PHE A 95 27.02 18.58 -37.56
C PHE A 95 26.97 17.22 -38.27
N GLU A 96 27.10 17.20 -39.61
CA GLU A 96 27.04 15.97 -40.41
C GLU A 96 28.15 14.97 -40.04
N GLN A 97 29.30 15.46 -39.57
CA GLN A 97 30.42 14.64 -39.08
C GLN A 97 30.34 14.29 -37.58
N GLY A 98 29.37 14.83 -36.83
CA GLY A 98 29.26 14.59 -35.39
C GLY A 98 30.42 15.17 -34.57
N LEU A 99 30.94 16.33 -34.96
CA LEU A 99 32.13 16.99 -34.38
C LEU A 99 31.75 18.10 -33.39
N TYR A 100 30.84 17.78 -32.47
CA TYR A 100 30.32 18.68 -31.46
C TYR A 100 30.00 17.95 -30.16
N ASN A 101 30.02 18.68 -29.05
CA ASN A 101 29.67 18.17 -27.74
C ASN A 101 28.15 18.02 -27.62
N LEU A 102 27.69 16.95 -26.97
CA LEU A 102 26.27 16.74 -26.73
C LEU A 102 25.80 17.60 -25.56
N THR A 103 25.35 18.81 -25.88
CA THR A 103 24.82 19.77 -24.92
C THR A 103 23.44 20.27 -25.36
N PRO A 104 22.57 20.70 -24.43
CA PRO A 104 21.27 21.26 -24.80
C PRO A 104 21.38 22.43 -25.79
N GLY A 105 22.34 23.34 -25.59
CA GLY A 105 22.55 24.49 -26.47
C GLY A 105 22.97 24.10 -27.90
N ASN A 106 23.85 23.10 -28.05
CA ASN A 106 24.23 22.61 -29.38
C ASN A 106 23.06 21.94 -30.09
N LEU A 107 22.24 21.17 -29.37
CA LEU A 107 21.05 20.55 -29.96
C LEU A 107 20.00 21.60 -30.34
N GLU A 108 19.73 22.59 -29.50
CA GLU A 108 18.84 23.71 -29.84
C GLU A 108 19.31 24.43 -31.11
N PHE A 109 20.62 24.73 -31.21
CA PHE A 109 21.19 25.34 -32.40
C PHE A 109 21.05 24.45 -33.65
N ILE A 110 21.32 23.15 -33.54
CA ILE A 110 21.17 22.19 -34.65
C ILE A 110 19.73 22.17 -35.14
N PHE A 111 18.77 22.07 -34.22
CA PHE A 111 17.35 22.03 -34.57
C PHE A 111 16.94 23.32 -35.30
N GLN A 112 17.22 24.48 -34.72
CA GLN A 112 16.79 25.77 -35.28
C GLN A 112 17.51 26.14 -36.57
N THR A 113 18.85 25.98 -36.60
CA THR A 113 19.69 26.57 -37.66
C THR A 113 20.10 25.56 -38.72
N VAL A 114 20.37 24.31 -38.34
CA VAL A 114 20.87 23.29 -39.29
C VAL A 114 19.72 22.51 -39.91
N LEU A 115 18.73 22.11 -39.09
CA LEU A 115 17.57 21.35 -39.53
C LEU A 115 16.37 22.23 -39.90
N GLY A 116 16.32 23.48 -39.42
CA GLY A 116 15.22 24.41 -39.68
C GLY A 116 13.92 24.02 -38.99
N LEU A 117 14.01 23.38 -37.82
CA LEU A 117 12.89 22.92 -37.01
C LEU A 117 12.68 23.86 -35.82
N ASP A 118 11.45 24.36 -35.67
CA ASP A 118 11.04 25.19 -34.53
C ASP A 118 10.37 24.32 -33.45
N GLU A 119 11.18 23.48 -32.79
CA GLU A 119 10.72 22.52 -31.77
C GLU A 119 11.41 22.74 -30.41
N THR A 120 11.86 23.97 -30.15
CA THR A 120 12.70 24.32 -28.98
C THR A 120 12.08 23.86 -27.65
N GLU A 121 10.77 24.09 -27.47
CA GLU A 121 10.07 23.67 -26.25
C GLU A 121 9.99 22.14 -26.13
N LEU A 122 9.72 21.43 -27.25
CA LEU A 122 9.69 19.97 -27.26
C LEU A 122 11.07 19.37 -26.97
N LEU A 123 12.13 20.03 -27.45
CA LEU A 123 13.52 19.65 -27.18
C LEU A 123 13.89 19.82 -25.70
N ARG A 124 13.19 20.68 -24.95
CA ARG A 124 13.40 20.87 -23.50
C ARG A 124 12.59 19.90 -22.64
N THR A 125 11.41 19.49 -23.10
CA THR A 125 10.49 18.66 -22.30
C THR A 125 10.50 17.18 -22.66
N GLN A 126 10.80 16.84 -23.92
CA GLN A 126 10.81 15.48 -24.48
C GLN A 126 11.93 15.33 -25.53
N ASN A 127 13.16 15.59 -25.10
CA ASN A 127 14.33 15.76 -25.95
C ASN A 127 14.57 14.54 -26.85
N TYR A 128 14.68 13.34 -26.29
CA TYR A 128 15.00 12.14 -27.07
C TYR A 128 13.85 11.72 -27.98
N THR A 129 12.61 11.86 -27.53
CA THR A 129 11.42 11.67 -28.37
C THR A 129 11.46 12.59 -29.58
N THR A 130 11.83 13.85 -29.38
CA THR A 130 11.94 14.85 -30.45
C THR A 130 13.09 14.52 -31.40
N VAL A 131 14.25 14.14 -30.87
CA VAL A 131 15.40 13.65 -31.66
C VAL A 131 15.03 12.45 -32.54
N LEU A 132 14.36 11.44 -31.98
CA LEU A 132 13.94 10.25 -32.72
C LEU A 132 12.98 10.59 -33.87
N LYS A 133 12.08 11.55 -33.67
CA LYS A 133 11.14 12.02 -34.72
C LYS A 133 11.83 12.64 -35.93
N THR A 134 13.02 13.24 -35.75
CA THR A 134 13.75 13.84 -36.87
C THR A 134 14.19 12.81 -37.92
N ALA A 135 14.34 11.54 -37.52
CA ALA A 135 14.94 10.47 -38.32
C ALA A 135 16.30 10.85 -38.97
N ASN A 136 17.00 11.85 -38.42
CA ASN A 136 18.25 12.34 -38.99
C ASN A 136 19.40 11.39 -38.64
N SER A 137 19.92 10.68 -39.63
CA SER A 137 20.94 9.65 -39.42
C SER A 137 22.25 10.18 -38.83
N ALA A 138 22.66 11.42 -39.16
CA ALA A 138 23.89 12.00 -38.62
C ALA A 138 23.76 12.31 -37.12
N LEU A 139 22.64 12.93 -36.72
CA LEU A 139 22.33 13.23 -35.32
C LEU A 139 22.20 11.95 -34.50
N LEU A 140 21.43 10.98 -35.00
CA LEU A 140 21.22 9.70 -34.31
C LEU A 140 22.55 8.94 -34.15
N ALA A 141 23.38 8.87 -35.19
CA ALA A 141 24.68 8.23 -35.11
C ALA A 141 25.62 8.91 -34.10
N ARG A 142 25.60 10.25 -33.99
CA ARG A 142 26.40 10.96 -32.98
C ARG A 142 25.95 10.66 -31.56
N ILE A 143 24.64 10.61 -31.33
CA ILE A 143 24.06 10.27 -30.02
C ILE A 143 24.37 8.82 -29.67
N ASP A 144 24.16 7.87 -30.60
CA ASP A 144 24.43 6.46 -30.37
C ASP A 144 25.91 6.17 -30.08
N ARG A 145 26.84 6.92 -30.70
CA ARG A 145 28.29 6.76 -30.47
C ARG A 145 28.69 6.95 -29.01
N ASN A 146 28.04 7.87 -28.29
CA ASN A 146 28.34 8.22 -26.90
C ASN A 146 27.03 8.48 -26.14
N PHE A 147 26.14 7.48 -26.10
CA PHE A 147 24.80 7.67 -25.55
C PHE A 147 24.80 8.03 -24.06
N GLU A 148 25.78 7.55 -23.29
CA GLU A 148 25.92 7.91 -21.87
C GLU A 148 26.20 9.42 -21.69
N GLU A 149 27.07 10.00 -22.51
CA GLU A 149 27.34 11.45 -22.54
C GLU A 149 26.06 12.24 -22.87
N TYR A 150 25.25 11.74 -23.79
CA TYR A 150 23.95 12.33 -24.12
C TYR A 150 22.96 12.25 -22.95
N LEU A 151 22.84 11.07 -22.32
CA LEU A 151 21.93 10.83 -21.22
C LEU A 151 22.27 11.77 -20.05
N GLU A 152 23.52 11.86 -19.65
CA GLU A 152 23.96 12.70 -18.53
C GLU A 152 23.99 14.19 -18.90
N GLY A 153 24.61 14.51 -20.03
CA GLY A 153 24.89 15.88 -20.47
C GLY A 153 23.68 16.62 -21.02
N VAL A 154 22.62 15.89 -21.41
CA VAL A 154 21.39 16.45 -22.01
C VAL A 154 20.16 16.01 -21.24
N LEU A 155 19.80 14.72 -21.25
CA LEU A 155 18.49 14.26 -20.75
C LEU A 155 18.34 14.45 -19.24
N LEU A 156 19.38 14.16 -18.47
CA LEU A 156 19.39 14.35 -17.02
C LEU A 156 19.64 15.82 -16.65
N LYS A 157 20.49 16.52 -17.40
CA LYS A 157 20.83 17.93 -17.18
C LYS A 157 19.66 18.89 -17.44
N LEU A 158 18.75 18.55 -18.35
CA LEU A 158 17.54 19.32 -18.59
C LEU A 158 16.51 19.04 -17.49
N ASP A 159 16.26 20.02 -16.62
CA ASP A 159 15.30 19.88 -15.51
C ASP A 159 13.87 19.59 -15.98
N THR A 160 13.49 20.16 -17.13
CA THR A 160 12.15 20.03 -17.71
C THR A 160 11.93 18.73 -18.50
N ASN A 161 12.99 17.95 -18.76
CA ASN A 161 12.91 16.75 -19.60
C ASN A 161 12.23 15.58 -18.87
N SER A 162 10.90 15.62 -18.86
CA SER A 162 10.03 14.76 -18.06
C SER A 162 8.89 14.14 -18.88
N GLN A 163 8.76 14.49 -20.15
CA GLN A 163 7.62 14.13 -21.00
C GLN A 163 8.03 13.19 -22.12
N GLU A 164 9.09 12.40 -21.92
CA GLU A 164 9.50 11.42 -22.93
C GLU A 164 8.37 10.41 -23.19
N SER A 165 8.20 10.06 -24.47
CA SER A 165 7.27 9.01 -24.89
C SER A 165 7.72 7.66 -24.36
N VAL A 166 6.77 6.74 -24.15
CA VAL A 166 7.06 5.36 -23.70
C VAL A 166 8.11 4.69 -24.59
N ALA A 167 8.01 4.84 -25.92
CA ALA A 167 8.98 4.28 -26.86
C ALA A 167 10.41 4.83 -26.65
N ALA A 168 10.53 6.14 -26.40
CA ALA A 168 11.82 6.76 -26.11
C ALA A 168 12.38 6.32 -24.75
N ILE A 169 11.53 6.20 -23.73
CA ILE A 169 11.91 5.70 -22.41
C ILE A 169 12.47 4.28 -22.52
N LEU A 170 11.75 3.37 -23.19
CA LEU A 170 12.19 2.00 -23.43
C LEU A 170 13.55 1.98 -24.16
N ALA A 171 13.69 2.77 -25.23
CA ALA A 171 14.95 2.86 -25.98
C ALA A 171 16.14 3.39 -25.16
N VAL A 172 15.91 4.19 -24.11
CA VAL A 172 16.95 4.64 -23.16
C VAL A 172 17.30 3.52 -22.19
N ILE A 173 16.31 2.91 -21.55
CA ILE A 173 16.56 1.93 -20.47
C ILE A 173 17.07 0.58 -20.99
N SER A 174 16.82 0.23 -22.26
CA SER A 174 17.34 -0.99 -22.87
C SER A 174 18.84 -0.91 -23.23
N ARG A 175 19.56 0.16 -22.87
CA ARG A 175 20.99 0.32 -23.17
C ARG A 175 21.84 -0.44 -22.15
N GLU A 176 22.44 -1.55 -22.57
CA GLU A 176 23.20 -2.48 -21.70
C GLU A 176 24.42 -1.89 -20.99
N LYS A 177 25.04 -0.84 -21.55
CA LYS A 177 26.31 -0.28 -21.05
C LYS A 177 26.14 0.85 -20.03
N ILE A 178 24.91 1.18 -19.65
CA ILE A 178 24.62 2.30 -18.74
C ILE A 178 24.38 1.75 -17.33
N GLU A 179 24.96 2.44 -16.34
CA GLU A 179 24.76 2.08 -14.95
C GLU A 179 23.27 2.17 -14.53
N LEU A 180 22.81 1.20 -13.74
CA LEU A 180 21.44 1.15 -13.24
C LEU A 180 21.04 2.41 -12.46
N GLY A 181 21.97 3.04 -11.73
CA GLY A 181 21.71 4.29 -11.01
C GLY A 181 21.36 5.45 -11.95
N THR A 182 22.03 5.55 -13.09
CA THR A 182 21.78 6.57 -14.11
C THR A 182 20.44 6.33 -14.80
N LEU A 183 20.12 5.07 -15.14
CA LEU A 183 18.82 4.70 -15.71
C LEU A 183 17.66 4.95 -14.74
N SER A 184 17.86 4.64 -13.45
CA SER A 184 16.88 4.92 -12.38
C SER A 184 16.61 6.42 -12.24
N SER A 185 17.67 7.24 -12.29
CA SER A 185 17.55 8.71 -12.24
C SER A 185 16.77 9.26 -13.43
N PHE A 186 16.98 8.70 -14.62
CA PHE A 186 16.23 9.07 -15.82
C PHE A 186 14.75 8.70 -15.69
N LEU A 187 14.45 7.46 -15.28
CA LEU A 187 13.07 6.97 -15.07
C LEU A 187 12.32 7.81 -14.03
N ALA A 188 12.98 8.15 -12.91
CA ALA A 188 12.38 8.96 -11.84
C ALA A 188 11.86 10.32 -12.36
N LYS A 189 12.57 10.94 -13.31
CA LYS A 189 12.20 12.23 -13.92
C LYS A 189 10.99 12.16 -14.85
N GLN A 190 10.64 10.99 -15.39
CA GLN A 190 9.58 10.90 -16.39
C GLN A 190 8.18 10.89 -15.77
N ALA A 191 7.26 11.61 -16.39
CA ALA A 191 5.84 11.65 -16.02
C ALA A 191 5.05 10.48 -16.63
N SER A 192 5.44 10.02 -17.81
CA SER A 192 4.84 8.87 -18.50
C SER A 192 5.01 7.59 -17.68
N LEU A 193 3.94 6.82 -17.56
CA LEU A 193 3.98 5.46 -17.00
C LEU A 193 4.24 4.45 -18.11
N LEU A 194 5.00 3.41 -17.80
CA LEU A 194 5.13 2.25 -18.68
C LEU A 194 3.82 1.45 -18.65
N PRO A 195 3.25 1.06 -19.80
CA PRO A 195 2.00 0.31 -19.83
C PRO A 195 2.17 -1.12 -19.31
N SER A 196 3.34 -1.73 -19.56
CA SER A 196 3.69 -3.06 -19.09
C SER A 196 5.20 -3.22 -18.89
N LEU A 197 5.62 -4.39 -18.39
CA LEU A 197 7.04 -4.78 -18.31
C LEU A 197 7.62 -5.23 -19.66
N GLU A 198 6.84 -5.20 -20.75
CA GLU A 198 7.34 -5.58 -22.07
C GLU A 198 8.44 -4.62 -22.55
N GLY A 199 9.61 -5.17 -22.91
CA GLY A 199 10.77 -4.39 -23.32
C GLY A 199 11.57 -3.75 -22.17
N VAL A 200 11.13 -3.89 -20.93
CA VAL A 200 11.87 -3.45 -19.75
C VAL A 200 12.93 -4.52 -19.41
N PRO A 201 14.21 -4.15 -19.24
CA PRO A 201 15.22 -5.09 -18.74
C PRO A 201 14.87 -5.62 -17.36
N THR A 202 15.03 -6.93 -17.14
CA THR A 202 14.60 -7.60 -15.90
C THR A 202 15.21 -6.99 -14.64
N GLY A 203 16.47 -6.58 -14.68
CA GLY A 203 17.15 -5.90 -13.57
C GLY A 203 16.53 -4.56 -13.15
N LEU A 204 15.71 -3.93 -14.01
CA LEU A 204 14.98 -2.70 -13.70
C LEU A 204 13.55 -2.93 -13.21
N HIS A 205 13.06 -4.17 -13.19
CA HIS A 205 11.69 -4.44 -12.74
C HIS A 205 11.40 -3.93 -11.32
N PRO A 206 12.24 -4.21 -10.29
CA PRO A 206 12.03 -3.63 -8.96
C PRO A 206 12.00 -2.11 -8.97
N VAL A 207 12.93 -1.47 -9.69
CA VAL A 207 13.06 -0.01 -9.78
C VAL A 207 11.78 0.63 -10.33
N VAL A 208 11.18 0.04 -11.36
CA VAL A 208 9.96 0.55 -11.98
C VAL A 208 8.79 0.55 -10.99
N PHE A 209 8.68 -0.48 -10.12
CA PHE A 209 7.68 -0.54 -9.05
C PHE A 209 7.99 0.43 -7.90
N GLN A 210 9.25 0.50 -7.45
CA GLN A 210 9.68 1.42 -6.39
C GLN A 210 9.42 2.89 -6.76
N LEU A 211 9.66 3.26 -8.01
CA LEU A 211 9.43 4.62 -8.52
C LEU A 211 7.98 4.85 -8.97
N ALA A 212 7.11 3.83 -8.89
CA ALA A 212 5.74 3.84 -9.41
C ALA A 212 5.67 4.35 -10.87
N LYS A 213 6.58 3.88 -11.74
CA LYS A 213 6.68 4.25 -13.17
C LYS A 213 6.04 3.25 -14.11
N ILE A 214 5.07 2.49 -13.62
CA ILE A 214 4.29 1.52 -14.38
C ILE A 214 2.81 1.72 -14.09
N GLU A 215 1.97 1.44 -15.08
CA GLU A 215 0.53 1.47 -14.90
C GLU A 215 0.09 0.44 -13.85
N ALA A 216 -0.80 0.89 -12.95
CA ALA A 216 -1.37 0.07 -11.90
C ALA A 216 -2.41 -0.90 -12.46
N SER A 217 -1.94 -2.10 -12.81
CA SER A 217 -2.78 -3.20 -13.29
C SER A 217 -2.38 -4.52 -12.63
N TRP A 218 -3.37 -5.40 -12.42
CA TRP A 218 -3.09 -6.76 -11.92
C TRP A 218 -2.20 -7.56 -12.88
N ALA A 219 -2.28 -7.29 -14.19
CA ALA A 219 -1.40 -7.89 -15.19
C ALA A 219 0.08 -7.53 -14.96
N ASN A 220 0.37 -6.27 -14.61
CA ASN A 220 1.73 -5.84 -14.29
C ASN A 220 2.23 -6.42 -12.97
N CYS A 221 1.39 -6.45 -11.93
CA CYS A 221 1.74 -7.14 -10.68
C CYS A 221 2.05 -8.63 -10.91
N LEU A 222 1.25 -9.31 -11.73
CA LEU A 222 1.48 -10.71 -12.10
C LEU A 222 2.79 -10.90 -12.88
N ALA A 223 3.04 -10.04 -13.87
CA ALA A 223 4.28 -10.08 -14.64
C ALA A 223 5.51 -9.86 -13.74
N PHE A 224 5.40 -9.00 -12.72
CA PHE A 224 6.49 -8.77 -11.78
C PHE A 224 6.72 -9.94 -10.83
N ILE A 225 5.65 -10.53 -10.29
CA ILE A 225 5.74 -11.76 -9.46
C ILE A 225 6.40 -12.91 -10.24
N GLY A 226 6.15 -13.00 -11.56
CA GLY A 226 6.77 -13.99 -12.43
C GLY A 226 8.18 -13.64 -12.93
N SER A 227 8.75 -12.51 -12.50
CA SER A 227 10.04 -12.03 -12.99
C SER A 227 11.24 -12.68 -12.28
N GLU A 228 12.34 -12.86 -13.00
CA GLU A 228 13.63 -13.29 -12.46
C GLU A 228 14.14 -12.43 -11.29
N HIS A 229 13.93 -11.11 -11.38
CA HIS A 229 14.33 -10.15 -10.35
C HIS A 229 13.12 -9.70 -9.52
N PHE A 230 12.18 -10.61 -9.23
CA PHE A 230 11.07 -10.30 -8.33
C PHE A 230 11.59 -9.88 -6.95
N ASP A 231 11.03 -8.77 -6.45
CA ASP A 231 11.29 -8.28 -5.10
C ASP A 231 9.97 -7.98 -4.38
N ALA A 232 9.72 -8.71 -3.30
CA ALA A 232 8.48 -8.63 -2.54
C ALA A 232 8.31 -7.28 -1.85
N GLU A 233 9.40 -6.68 -1.37
CA GLU A 233 9.37 -5.37 -0.70
C GLU A 233 8.99 -4.26 -1.69
N SER A 234 9.57 -4.26 -2.89
CA SER A 234 9.22 -3.33 -3.97
C SER A 234 7.75 -3.40 -4.35
N LEU A 235 7.19 -4.61 -4.50
CA LEU A 235 5.76 -4.77 -4.81
C LEU A 235 4.88 -4.31 -3.64
N THR A 236 5.26 -4.64 -2.40
CA THR A 236 4.52 -4.23 -1.18
C THR A 236 4.49 -2.71 -1.04
N ALA A 237 5.64 -2.05 -1.19
CA ALA A 237 5.76 -0.60 -1.16
C ALA A 237 4.90 0.07 -2.25
N TYR A 238 4.92 -0.49 -3.48
CA TYR A 238 4.08 -0.01 -4.58
C TYR A 238 2.58 -0.13 -4.29
N LEU A 239 2.14 -1.29 -3.79
CA LEU A 239 0.73 -1.56 -3.47
C LEU A 239 0.19 -0.69 -2.33
N ASN A 240 1.06 -0.26 -1.41
CA ASN A 240 0.75 0.71 -0.36
C ASN A 240 0.55 2.15 -0.86
N THR A 241 0.89 2.46 -2.12
CA THR A 241 0.70 3.81 -2.66
C THR A 241 -0.77 4.08 -2.96
N ARG A 242 -1.23 5.31 -2.66
CA ARG A 242 -2.61 5.73 -2.97
C ARG A 242 -2.98 5.61 -4.46
N PRO A 243 -2.11 5.98 -5.43
CA PRO A 243 -2.42 5.80 -6.84
C PRO A 243 -2.62 4.33 -7.23
N ALA A 244 -1.76 3.42 -6.73
CA ALA A 244 -1.91 1.99 -6.98
C ALA A 244 -3.21 1.45 -6.40
N LEU A 245 -3.50 1.76 -5.12
CA LEU A 245 -4.73 1.35 -4.47
C LEU A 245 -5.98 1.85 -5.22
N ALA A 246 -5.99 3.13 -5.59
CA ALA A 246 -7.13 3.74 -6.28
C ALA A 246 -7.39 3.09 -7.64
N ALA A 247 -6.34 2.77 -8.41
CA ALA A 247 -6.48 2.14 -9.72
C ALA A 247 -6.83 0.65 -9.60
N LEU A 248 -6.07 -0.12 -8.81
CA LEU A 248 -6.24 -1.57 -8.69
C LEU A 248 -7.58 -1.96 -8.06
N SER A 249 -8.11 -1.14 -7.13
CA SER A 249 -9.40 -1.42 -6.49
C SER A 249 -10.60 -1.31 -7.42
N THR A 250 -10.44 -0.73 -8.61
CA THR A 250 -11.52 -0.65 -9.62
C THR A 250 -11.66 -1.91 -10.47
N HIS A 251 -10.71 -2.84 -10.36
CA HIS A 251 -10.67 -4.06 -11.16
C HIS A 251 -10.66 -5.31 -10.27
N PRO A 252 -11.43 -6.36 -10.60
CA PRO A 252 -11.41 -7.59 -9.84
C PRO A 252 -10.03 -8.28 -9.94
N ILE A 253 -9.61 -8.92 -8.85
CA ILE A 253 -8.40 -9.75 -8.86
C ILE A 253 -8.67 -10.98 -9.73
N PRO A 254 -7.79 -11.31 -10.70
CA PRO A 254 -8.00 -12.46 -11.57
C PRO A 254 -8.09 -13.80 -10.78
N ASP A 255 -9.07 -14.63 -11.12
CA ASP A 255 -9.33 -15.95 -10.49
C ASP A 255 -8.72 -17.13 -11.28
N GLY A 256 -7.98 -16.85 -12.35
CA GLY A 256 -7.26 -17.87 -13.12
C GLY A 256 -6.18 -18.59 -12.32
N ASN A 257 -5.76 -19.76 -12.82
CA ASN A 257 -4.68 -20.55 -12.20
C ASN A 257 -3.32 -19.83 -12.28
N ASP A 258 -3.09 -19.11 -13.37
CA ASP A 258 -1.96 -18.20 -13.59
C ASP A 258 -1.87 -17.10 -12.52
N ALA A 259 -3.00 -16.64 -12.01
CA ALA A 259 -3.06 -15.62 -10.96
C ALA A 259 -2.96 -16.15 -9.52
N ARG A 260 -2.70 -17.46 -9.33
CA ARG A 260 -2.54 -18.05 -7.99
C ARG A 260 -1.40 -17.40 -7.20
N GLY A 261 -0.29 -17.07 -7.87
CA GLY A 261 0.86 -16.40 -7.25
C GLY A 261 0.50 -15.04 -6.67
N LEU A 262 -0.27 -14.22 -7.40
CA LEU A 262 -0.77 -12.93 -6.92
C LEU A 262 -1.70 -13.08 -5.72
N ARG A 263 -2.67 -13.99 -5.79
CA ARG A 263 -3.61 -14.20 -4.67
C ARG A 263 -2.88 -14.67 -3.41
N LYS A 264 -1.89 -15.55 -3.57
CA LYS A 264 -1.01 -15.99 -2.47
C LYS A 264 -0.20 -14.82 -1.90
N PHE A 265 0.43 -14.03 -2.77
CA PHE A 265 1.19 -12.86 -2.35
C PHE A 265 0.32 -11.88 -1.54
N LEU A 266 -0.88 -11.55 -2.05
CA LEU A 266 -1.77 -10.58 -1.40
C LEU A 266 -2.27 -11.04 -0.03
N ILE A 267 -2.62 -12.32 0.13
CA ILE A 267 -3.09 -12.83 1.43
C ILE A 267 -1.94 -12.94 2.45
N GLU A 268 -0.70 -13.12 2.00
CA GLU A 268 0.49 -13.21 2.85
C GLU A 268 1.17 -11.84 3.09
N ALA A 269 0.61 -10.75 2.56
CA ALA A 269 1.25 -9.43 2.52
C ALA A 269 1.13 -8.65 3.85
N ASP A 270 1.85 -9.12 4.88
CA ASP A 270 1.88 -8.49 6.21
C ASP A 270 2.36 -7.03 6.18
N GLY A 271 3.30 -6.70 5.30
CA GLY A 271 3.85 -5.34 5.15
C GLY A 271 2.91 -4.31 4.51
N LEU A 272 1.68 -4.67 4.12
CA LEU A 272 0.67 -3.71 3.68
C LEU A 272 0.10 -2.95 4.89
N GLN A 273 -0.34 -1.71 4.71
CA GLN A 273 -1.12 -1.00 5.75
C GLN A 273 -2.49 -1.68 5.94
N ASP A 274 -3.09 -1.63 7.12
CA ASP A 274 -4.35 -2.35 7.42
C ASP A 274 -5.50 -1.98 6.49
N ASP A 275 -5.68 -0.69 6.21
CA ASP A 275 -6.72 -0.19 5.30
C ASP A 275 -6.47 -0.61 3.85
N VAL A 276 -5.21 -0.55 3.39
CA VAL A 276 -4.77 -1.02 2.06
C VAL A 276 -4.98 -2.53 1.93
N TYR A 277 -4.56 -3.30 2.92
CA TYR A 277 -4.70 -4.75 2.98
C TYR A 277 -6.19 -5.12 2.92
N GLN A 278 -7.02 -4.56 3.78
CA GLN A 278 -8.47 -4.81 3.77
C GLN A 278 -9.10 -4.51 2.41
N ALA A 279 -8.70 -3.42 1.74
CA ALA A 279 -9.21 -3.07 0.42
C ALA A 279 -8.89 -4.14 -0.63
N TYR A 280 -7.68 -4.70 -0.65
CA TYR A 280 -7.34 -5.78 -1.58
C TYR A 280 -7.93 -7.12 -1.19
N ILE A 281 -7.95 -7.45 0.11
CA ILE A 281 -8.52 -8.70 0.62
C ILE A 281 -10.01 -8.81 0.26
N LYS A 282 -10.77 -7.71 0.36
CA LYS A 282 -12.18 -7.64 -0.10
C LYS A 282 -12.36 -8.15 -1.52
N LEU A 283 -11.43 -7.83 -2.43
CA LEU A 283 -11.48 -8.17 -3.85
C LEU A 283 -11.06 -9.62 -4.15
N LEU A 284 -10.52 -10.37 -3.17
CA LEU A 284 -10.14 -11.76 -3.39
C LEU A 284 -11.38 -12.60 -3.73
N PRO A 285 -11.36 -13.38 -4.83
CA PRO A 285 -12.56 -14.01 -5.36
C PRO A 285 -13.05 -15.22 -4.55
N LYS A 286 -12.18 -15.83 -3.74
CA LYS A 286 -12.45 -17.09 -3.04
C LYS A 286 -11.89 -17.08 -1.63
N GLN A 287 -12.43 -17.95 -0.80
CA GLN A 287 -11.87 -18.28 0.50
C GLN A 287 -10.60 -19.10 0.37
N PHE A 288 -9.74 -18.96 1.36
CA PHE A 288 -8.52 -19.72 1.53
C PHE A 288 -8.73 -20.77 2.61
N GLN A 289 -8.15 -21.95 2.41
CA GLN A 289 -8.39 -23.09 3.29
C GLN A 289 -7.77 -22.93 4.66
N LYS A 290 -6.70 -22.14 4.78
CA LYS A 290 -6.00 -21.90 6.04
C LYS A 290 -5.59 -20.44 6.17
N PHE A 291 -5.45 -19.99 7.41
CA PHE A 291 -4.74 -18.74 7.69
C PHE A 291 -3.31 -18.81 7.15
N PRO A 292 -2.79 -17.71 6.58
CA PRO A 292 -1.38 -17.59 6.28
C PRO A 292 -0.52 -17.57 7.56
N ASP A 293 0.69 -18.10 7.46
CA ASP A 293 1.65 -18.07 8.56
C ASP A 293 2.23 -16.64 8.73
N ASN A 294 2.55 -16.27 9.97
CA ASN A 294 3.26 -15.02 10.31
C ASN A 294 2.57 -13.71 9.91
N LEU A 295 1.25 -13.63 10.05
CA LEU A 295 0.53 -12.37 9.95
C LEU A 295 0.32 -11.72 11.33
N GLU A 296 0.35 -10.40 11.39
CA GLU A 296 -0.06 -9.65 12.58
C GLU A 296 -1.56 -9.85 12.90
N ALA A 297 -1.93 -9.70 14.17
CA ALA A 297 -3.30 -9.93 14.64
C ALA A 297 -4.35 -9.07 13.92
N SER A 298 -4.01 -7.83 13.55
CA SER A 298 -4.89 -6.94 12.77
C SER A 298 -5.21 -7.51 11.39
N LYS A 299 -4.25 -8.16 10.72
CA LYS A 299 -4.45 -8.81 9.42
C LYS A 299 -5.33 -10.04 9.54
N LEU A 300 -5.13 -10.83 10.58
CA LEU A 300 -5.96 -11.99 10.86
C LEU A 300 -7.42 -11.57 11.14
N GLN A 301 -7.61 -10.49 11.91
CA GLN A 301 -8.92 -9.89 12.12
C GLN A 301 -9.58 -9.47 10.80
N ILE A 302 -8.86 -8.79 9.91
CA ILE A 302 -9.37 -8.42 8.59
C ILE A 302 -9.80 -9.66 7.78
N LEU A 303 -9.01 -10.74 7.79
CA LEU A 303 -9.35 -11.98 7.10
C LEU A 303 -10.64 -12.63 7.63
N VAL A 304 -10.85 -12.57 8.95
CA VAL A 304 -12.07 -13.03 9.61
C VAL A 304 -13.27 -12.15 9.24
N GLU A 305 -13.12 -10.82 9.34
CA GLU A 305 -14.18 -9.86 9.05
C GLU A 305 -14.66 -9.93 7.59
N GLU A 306 -13.73 -10.07 6.66
CA GLU A 306 -14.00 -10.19 5.22
C GLU A 306 -14.36 -11.63 4.79
N ARG A 307 -14.48 -12.56 5.74
CA ARG A 307 -14.84 -13.98 5.54
C ARG A 307 -13.98 -14.67 4.48
N LYS A 308 -12.66 -14.42 4.49
CA LYS A 308 -11.72 -14.95 3.48
C LYS A 308 -11.05 -16.25 3.86
N ILE A 309 -11.29 -16.77 5.06
CA ILE A 309 -10.79 -18.07 5.52
C ILE A 309 -11.95 -19.05 5.68
N THR A 310 -11.78 -20.28 5.20
CA THR A 310 -12.74 -21.38 5.41
C THR A 310 -12.88 -21.65 6.91
N PHE A 311 -14.11 -21.79 7.40
CA PHE A 311 -14.33 -22.19 8.80
C PHE A 311 -14.03 -23.68 9.00
N SER A 312 -13.17 -24.02 9.96
CA SER A 312 -12.79 -25.39 10.31
C SER A 312 -12.19 -25.44 11.71
N ALA A 313 -12.25 -26.60 12.38
CA ALA A 313 -11.62 -26.79 13.69
C ALA A 313 -10.12 -26.49 13.68
N GLU A 314 -9.43 -26.80 12.58
CA GLU A 314 -8.02 -26.45 12.40
C GLU A 314 -7.79 -24.92 12.44
N ASN A 315 -8.58 -24.15 11.68
CA ASN A 315 -8.42 -22.70 11.62
C ASN A 315 -8.84 -22.01 12.92
N VAL A 316 -9.83 -22.54 13.63
CA VAL A 316 -10.18 -22.04 14.96
C VAL A 316 -9.06 -22.29 15.97
N ASN A 317 -8.35 -23.43 15.87
CA ASN A 317 -7.21 -23.73 16.74
C ASN A 317 -5.97 -22.87 16.44
N ILE A 318 -5.78 -22.43 15.19
CA ILE A 318 -4.70 -21.47 14.86
C ILE A 318 -4.84 -20.18 15.67
N LEU A 319 -6.07 -19.77 15.98
CA LEU A 319 -6.38 -18.56 16.74
C LEU A 319 -6.39 -18.77 18.26
N ALA A 320 -6.04 -19.96 18.77
CA ALA A 320 -6.16 -20.26 20.20
C ALA A 320 -5.31 -19.35 21.12
N SER A 321 -4.26 -18.72 20.60
CA SER A 321 -3.46 -17.74 21.35
C SER A 321 -4.05 -16.33 21.37
N ASP A 322 -5.04 -16.05 20.53
CA ASP A 322 -5.77 -14.77 20.45
C ASP A 322 -7.26 -15.02 20.64
N ARG A 323 -7.68 -14.92 21.90
CA ARG A 323 -9.01 -15.33 22.32
C ARG A 323 -10.12 -14.49 21.69
N ASP A 324 -9.94 -13.16 21.67
CA ASP A 324 -10.92 -12.24 21.09
C ASP A 324 -11.15 -12.53 19.60
N LEU A 325 -10.06 -12.80 18.88
CA LEU A 325 -10.13 -13.13 17.46
C LEU A 325 -10.74 -14.53 17.21
N GLN A 326 -10.45 -15.51 18.08
CA GLN A 326 -11.07 -16.83 18.04
C GLN A 326 -12.59 -16.74 18.21
N VAL A 327 -13.06 -15.96 19.21
CA VAL A 327 -14.48 -15.68 19.46
C VAL A 327 -15.11 -14.99 18.25
N LEU A 328 -14.45 -13.97 17.69
CA LEU A 328 -14.93 -13.27 16.50
C LEU A 328 -15.10 -14.21 15.31
N PHE A 329 -14.13 -15.12 15.08
CA PHE A 329 -14.18 -16.05 13.96
C PHE A 329 -15.32 -17.05 14.09
N VAL A 330 -15.55 -17.60 15.29
CA VAL A 330 -16.68 -18.48 15.56
C VAL A 330 -18.01 -17.72 15.47
N ALA A 331 -18.12 -16.54 16.07
CA ALA A 331 -19.33 -15.72 16.00
C ALA A 331 -19.73 -15.38 14.55
N LYS A 332 -18.77 -15.12 13.66
CA LYS A 332 -19.03 -14.86 12.24
C LYS A 332 -19.52 -16.08 11.45
N ASN A 333 -19.27 -17.28 11.97
CA ASN A 333 -19.58 -18.59 11.37
C ASN A 333 -20.47 -19.44 12.30
N ILE A 334 -21.28 -18.79 13.13
CA ILE A 334 -21.97 -19.43 14.26
C ILE A 334 -22.88 -20.59 13.85
N ASP A 335 -23.54 -20.50 12.69
CA ASP A 335 -24.38 -21.58 12.16
C ASP A 335 -23.59 -22.87 11.90
N LEU A 336 -22.37 -22.74 11.35
CA LEU A 336 -21.49 -23.87 11.08
C LEU A 336 -20.94 -24.45 12.38
N TYR A 337 -20.57 -23.58 13.33
CA TYR A 337 -20.10 -24.00 14.66
C TYR A 337 -21.16 -24.81 15.40
N LEU A 338 -22.41 -24.34 15.44
CA LEU A 338 -23.49 -25.03 16.15
C LEU A 338 -23.88 -26.36 15.50
N ALA A 339 -23.68 -26.52 14.19
CA ALA A 339 -23.95 -27.76 13.48
C ALA A 339 -22.94 -28.87 13.79
N GLU A 340 -21.69 -28.50 14.11
CA GLU A 340 -20.55 -29.42 14.26
C GLU A 340 -19.82 -29.18 15.60
N GLN A 341 -20.54 -28.77 16.65
CA GLN A 341 -19.97 -28.28 17.92
C GLN A 341 -18.99 -29.28 18.57
N ASP A 342 -19.27 -30.58 18.47
CA ASP A 342 -18.44 -31.67 19.02
C ASP A 342 -17.04 -31.77 18.38
N GLU A 343 -16.84 -31.19 17.19
CA GLU A 343 -15.54 -31.17 16.51
C GLU A 343 -14.59 -30.11 17.07
N PHE A 344 -15.12 -29.16 17.85
CA PHE A 344 -14.36 -28.03 18.40
C PHE A 344 -14.08 -28.25 19.89
N SER A 345 -12.79 -28.21 20.27
CA SER A 345 -12.40 -28.30 21.67
C SER A 345 -12.50 -26.92 22.34
N MET A 346 -13.71 -26.52 22.73
CA MET A 346 -13.98 -25.24 23.41
C MET A 346 -14.32 -25.45 24.88
N ASP A 347 -13.81 -24.59 25.74
CA ASP A 347 -14.15 -24.57 27.17
C ASP A 347 -15.42 -23.75 27.44
N GLU A 348 -15.89 -23.80 28.68
CA GLU A 348 -17.09 -23.06 29.09
C GLU A 348 -16.89 -21.54 29.13
N GLU A 349 -15.65 -21.08 29.33
CA GLU A 349 -15.29 -19.65 29.26
C GLU A 349 -15.47 -19.12 27.83
N PHE A 350 -15.16 -19.93 26.81
CA PHE A 350 -15.39 -19.56 25.40
C PHE A 350 -16.87 -19.37 25.11
N SER A 351 -17.67 -20.27 25.68
CA SER A 351 -19.11 -20.24 25.51
C SER A 351 -19.69 -18.99 26.18
N GLU A 352 -19.16 -18.57 27.34
CA GLU A 352 -19.50 -17.30 28.00
C GLU A 352 -19.17 -16.07 27.13
N GLU A 353 -17.98 -16.03 26.55
CA GLU A 353 -17.55 -14.94 25.65
C GLU A 353 -18.42 -14.87 24.39
N LEU A 354 -18.81 -16.02 23.82
CA LEU A 354 -19.75 -16.07 22.70
C LEU A 354 -21.12 -15.48 23.05
N LEU A 355 -21.62 -15.66 24.28
CA LEU A 355 -22.87 -15.01 24.71
C LEU A 355 -22.74 -13.48 24.74
N GLY A 356 -21.55 -12.96 25.00
CA GLY A 356 -21.23 -11.53 24.92
C GLY A 356 -21.07 -11.00 23.49
N SER A 357 -20.81 -11.88 22.52
CA SER A 357 -20.56 -11.51 21.13
C SER A 357 -21.82 -11.03 20.37
N ASN A 358 -21.59 -10.45 19.19
CA ASN A 358 -22.64 -9.94 18.30
C ASN A 358 -23.27 -11.04 17.42
N ILE A 359 -23.80 -12.08 18.07
CA ILE A 359 -24.66 -13.10 17.48
C ILE A 359 -26.11 -12.89 17.92
N ASP A 360 -27.08 -13.47 17.19
CA ASP A 360 -28.48 -13.30 17.54
C ASP A 360 -28.89 -14.12 18.77
N ASP A 361 -30.00 -13.74 19.40
CA ASP A 361 -30.46 -14.36 20.64
C ASP A 361 -30.85 -15.84 20.48
N ASN A 362 -31.22 -16.30 19.27
CA ASN A 362 -31.51 -17.73 19.04
C ASN A 362 -30.22 -18.55 19.09
N HIS A 363 -29.14 -18.07 18.46
CA HIS A 363 -27.82 -18.71 18.59
C HIS A 363 -27.34 -18.71 20.03
N LYS A 364 -27.53 -17.61 20.78
CA LYS A 364 -27.19 -17.54 22.21
C LYS A 364 -27.95 -18.59 23.02
N LEU A 365 -29.23 -18.80 22.74
CA LEU A 365 -30.00 -19.86 23.38
C LEU A 365 -29.47 -21.26 23.05
N SER A 366 -29.12 -21.52 21.79
CA SER A 366 -28.51 -22.81 21.41
C SER A 366 -27.20 -23.07 22.16
N ILE A 367 -26.37 -22.04 22.33
CA ILE A 367 -25.15 -22.14 23.15
C ILE A 367 -25.52 -22.47 24.61
N ILE A 368 -26.45 -21.73 25.22
CA ILE A 368 -26.90 -21.98 26.61
C ILE A 368 -27.45 -23.40 26.77
N GLN A 369 -28.18 -23.93 25.78
CA GLN A 369 -28.70 -25.30 25.81
C GLN A 369 -27.60 -26.37 25.80
N SER A 370 -26.44 -26.06 25.24
CA SER A 370 -25.27 -26.95 25.20
C SER A 370 -24.39 -26.86 26.46
N MET A 371 -24.57 -25.84 27.30
CA MET A 371 -23.78 -25.64 28.53
C MET A 371 -24.20 -26.60 29.65
N ASP A 372 -23.26 -26.97 30.53
CA ASP A 372 -23.60 -27.57 31.82
C ASP A 372 -24.11 -26.49 32.79
N LEU A 373 -25.43 -26.27 32.80
CA LEU A 373 -26.04 -25.22 33.60
C LEU A 373 -25.92 -25.45 35.12
N ALA A 374 -25.57 -26.67 35.57
CA ALA A 374 -25.37 -26.95 37.00
C ALA A 374 -24.12 -26.23 37.56
N THR A 375 -23.12 -25.94 36.71
CA THR A 375 -21.88 -25.25 37.11
C THR A 375 -22.11 -23.77 37.41
N LEU A 376 -23.21 -23.18 36.90
CA LEU A 376 -23.53 -21.75 37.11
C LEU A 376 -23.67 -21.36 38.58
N ALA A 377 -23.95 -22.32 39.48
CA ALA A 377 -24.03 -22.05 40.91
C ALA A 377 -22.71 -21.46 41.47
N SER A 378 -21.56 -21.85 40.91
CA SER A 378 -20.23 -21.38 41.31
C SER A 378 -19.61 -20.35 40.35
N GLU A 379 -20.29 -19.98 39.26
CA GLU A 379 -19.76 -19.11 38.19
C GLU A 379 -20.61 -17.84 38.01
N PRO A 380 -20.41 -16.79 38.83
CA PRO A 380 -21.21 -15.56 38.80
C PRO A 380 -21.19 -14.81 37.47
N SER A 381 -20.03 -14.76 36.79
CA SER A 381 -19.87 -14.07 35.51
C SER A 381 -20.67 -14.76 34.41
N ARG A 382 -20.55 -16.09 34.30
CA ARG A 382 -21.35 -16.89 33.38
C ARG A 382 -22.84 -16.80 33.66
N ALA A 383 -23.22 -16.90 34.93
CA ALA A 383 -24.62 -16.79 35.34
C ALA A 383 -25.22 -15.43 34.97
N ARG A 384 -24.42 -14.36 35.04
CA ARG A 384 -24.80 -13.03 34.56
C ARG A 384 -24.99 -13.03 33.04
N ALA A 385 -24.04 -13.55 32.27
CA ALA A 385 -24.13 -13.60 30.81
C ALA A 385 -25.38 -14.39 30.33
N VAL A 386 -25.63 -15.54 30.96
CA VAL A 386 -26.86 -16.33 30.74
C VAL A 386 -28.10 -15.50 31.09
N GLY A 387 -28.13 -14.88 32.28
CA GLY A 387 -29.24 -14.04 32.72
C GLY A 387 -29.56 -12.89 31.77
N GLU A 388 -28.55 -12.23 31.21
CA GLU A 388 -28.73 -11.16 30.22
C GLU A 388 -29.45 -11.66 28.96
N VAL A 389 -29.17 -12.88 28.50
CA VAL A 389 -29.89 -13.52 27.38
C VAL A 389 -31.33 -13.87 27.79
N LEU A 390 -31.50 -14.56 28.92
CA LEU A 390 -32.81 -15.03 29.39
C LEU A 390 -33.82 -13.90 29.64
N VAL A 391 -33.37 -12.71 30.02
CA VAL A 391 -34.25 -11.54 30.15
C VAL A 391 -34.90 -11.16 28.82
N ARG A 392 -34.21 -11.35 27.69
CA ARG A 392 -34.71 -11.01 26.35
C ARG A 392 -35.51 -12.14 25.72
N THR A 393 -35.10 -13.38 25.99
CA THR A 393 -35.64 -14.57 25.33
C THR A 393 -36.68 -15.33 26.13
N GLY A 394 -36.70 -15.13 27.46
CA GLY A 394 -37.36 -16.03 28.40
C GLY A 394 -36.54 -17.29 28.67
N VAL A 395 -37.04 -18.09 29.62
CA VAL A 395 -36.38 -19.33 30.11
C VAL A 395 -36.64 -20.54 29.20
N GLY A 396 -37.72 -20.52 28.41
CA GLY A 396 -38.03 -21.58 27.45
C GLY A 396 -38.10 -22.97 28.06
N GLU A 397 -37.44 -23.95 27.42
CA GLU A 397 -37.33 -25.35 27.86
C GLU A 397 -36.04 -25.65 28.66
N LEU A 398 -35.32 -24.61 29.10
CA LEU A 398 -34.08 -24.79 29.85
C LEU A 398 -34.33 -25.48 31.20
N THR A 399 -33.52 -26.48 31.50
CA THR A 399 -33.54 -27.15 32.80
C THR A 399 -32.53 -26.50 33.73
N LEU A 400 -33.01 -25.77 34.73
CA LEU A 400 -32.19 -25.10 35.74
C LEU A 400 -32.52 -25.65 37.13
N ASP A 401 -31.48 -25.90 37.93
CA ASP A 401 -31.68 -26.13 39.36
C ASP A 401 -31.82 -24.81 40.13
N GLY A 402 -32.28 -24.90 41.38
CA GLY A 402 -32.48 -23.73 42.22
C GLY A 402 -31.18 -22.98 42.58
N ALA A 403 -30.02 -23.64 42.58
CA ALA A 403 -28.76 -22.98 42.89
C ALA A 403 -28.28 -22.12 41.71
N ALA A 404 -28.27 -22.69 40.50
CA ALA A 404 -27.98 -22.00 39.25
C ALA A 404 -28.95 -20.84 39.01
N ALA A 405 -30.26 -21.09 39.11
CA ALA A 405 -31.30 -20.07 38.97
C ALA A 405 -31.09 -18.90 39.95
N ARG A 406 -30.73 -19.20 41.21
CA ARG A 406 -30.45 -18.17 42.21
C ARG A 406 -29.22 -17.34 41.85
N THR A 407 -28.13 -17.97 41.38
CA THR A 407 -26.92 -17.25 40.96
C THR A 407 -27.18 -16.38 39.73
N ILE A 408 -27.98 -16.83 38.77
CA ILE A 408 -28.43 -16.04 37.61
C ILE A 408 -29.18 -14.78 38.06
N VAL A 409 -30.18 -14.93 38.93
CA VAL A 409 -30.97 -13.79 39.45
C VAL A 409 -30.08 -12.77 40.16
N LEU A 410 -29.21 -13.22 41.05
CA LEU A 410 -28.44 -12.32 41.92
C LEU A 410 -27.29 -11.59 41.20
N ASN A 411 -26.76 -12.15 40.11
CA ASN A 411 -25.63 -11.55 39.39
C ASN A 411 -26.03 -10.76 38.13
N SER A 412 -27.30 -10.87 37.71
CA SER A 412 -27.84 -10.09 36.60
C SER A 412 -27.96 -8.60 36.95
N SER A 413 -27.90 -7.74 35.93
CA SER A 413 -28.08 -6.29 36.10
C SER A 413 -28.76 -5.68 34.86
N PRO A 414 -29.48 -4.55 34.98
CA PRO A 414 -29.78 -3.78 36.21
C PRO A 414 -30.83 -4.48 37.10
N ILE A 415 -31.26 -3.84 38.20
CA ILE A 415 -32.26 -4.41 39.15
C ILE A 415 -33.53 -4.92 38.46
N GLY A 416 -34.01 -4.23 37.42
CA GLY A 416 -35.17 -4.67 36.63
C GLY A 416 -34.98 -6.06 36.02
N ALA A 417 -33.76 -6.38 35.54
CA ALA A 417 -33.43 -7.70 35.02
C ALA A 417 -33.51 -8.78 36.11
N GLN A 418 -33.01 -8.46 37.32
CA GLN A 418 -33.07 -9.38 38.47
C GLN A 418 -34.53 -9.69 38.84
N ILE A 419 -35.40 -8.68 38.86
CA ILE A 419 -36.84 -8.88 39.16
C ILE A 419 -37.53 -9.68 38.06
N SER A 420 -37.27 -9.39 36.79
CA SER A 420 -37.82 -10.16 35.68
C SER A 420 -37.38 -11.64 35.73
N LEU A 421 -36.10 -11.90 36.01
CA LEU A 421 -35.59 -13.27 36.17
C LEU A 421 -36.20 -13.96 37.39
N LEU A 422 -36.31 -13.26 38.53
CA LEU A 422 -36.95 -13.80 39.71
C LEU A 422 -38.42 -14.16 39.44
N ASN A 423 -39.15 -13.31 38.72
CA ASN A 423 -40.52 -13.60 38.29
C ASN A 423 -40.59 -14.86 37.41
N MET A 424 -39.68 -15.02 36.46
CA MET A 424 -39.66 -16.19 35.57
C MET A 424 -39.27 -17.48 36.29
N LEU A 425 -38.34 -17.40 37.26
CA LEU A 425 -37.74 -18.56 37.91
C LEU A 425 -38.34 -18.90 39.27
N ASN A 426 -39.33 -18.13 39.75
CA ASN A 426 -39.86 -18.25 41.12
C ASN A 426 -40.31 -19.67 41.50
N SER A 427 -40.80 -20.47 40.55
CA SER A 427 -41.24 -21.84 40.79
C SER A 427 -40.12 -22.81 41.14
N LEU A 428 -38.85 -22.45 40.87
CA LEU A 428 -37.68 -23.24 41.20
C LEU A 428 -37.19 -23.04 42.64
N PHE A 429 -37.79 -22.08 43.37
CA PHE A 429 -37.38 -21.72 44.72
C PHE A 429 -38.47 -22.07 45.73
N ASP A 430 -38.06 -22.57 46.90
CA ASP A 430 -38.92 -22.58 48.08
C ASP A 430 -39.03 -21.17 48.70
N ASP A 431 -39.93 -20.99 49.66
CA ASP A 431 -40.16 -19.66 50.25
C ASP A 431 -38.94 -19.15 51.02
N SER A 432 -38.15 -20.04 51.62
CA SER A 432 -36.92 -19.68 52.34
C SER A 432 -35.87 -19.10 51.39
N ALA A 433 -35.68 -19.75 50.24
CA ALA A 433 -34.78 -19.31 49.19
C ALA A 433 -35.22 -17.96 48.60
N ILE A 434 -36.52 -17.75 48.37
CA ILE A 434 -37.04 -16.46 47.88
C ILE A 434 -36.76 -15.35 48.88
N ARG A 435 -36.97 -15.60 50.18
CA ARG A 435 -36.68 -14.63 51.23
C ARG A 435 -35.19 -14.30 51.34
N ASP A 436 -34.30 -15.27 51.11
CA ASP A 436 -32.85 -15.02 51.03
C ASP A 436 -32.47 -14.20 49.78
N ILE A 437 -33.08 -14.50 48.62
CA ILE A 437 -32.88 -13.72 47.39
C ILE A 437 -33.31 -12.27 47.62
N LEU A 438 -34.53 -12.03 48.11
CA LEU A 438 -35.05 -10.69 48.38
C LEU A 438 -34.10 -9.90 49.29
N ARG A 439 -33.64 -10.50 50.39
CA ARG A 439 -32.68 -9.88 51.32
C ARG A 439 -31.36 -9.43 50.69
N ARG A 440 -30.95 -10.06 49.58
CA ARG A 440 -29.69 -9.75 48.87
C ARG A 440 -29.87 -8.74 47.74
N LEU A 441 -31.10 -8.50 47.29
CA LEU A 441 -31.39 -7.44 46.33
C LEU A 441 -31.22 -6.05 46.99
N PRO A 442 -30.96 -4.99 46.22
CA PRO A 442 -30.92 -3.63 46.75
C PRO A 442 -32.29 -3.19 47.29
N ALA A 443 -32.29 -2.18 48.17
CA ALA A 443 -33.51 -1.51 48.59
C ALA A 443 -34.26 -0.96 47.36
N PRO A 444 -35.61 -1.01 47.34
CA PRO A 444 -36.51 -1.38 48.43
C PRO A 444 -36.78 -2.91 48.56
N PHE A 445 -36.23 -3.77 47.71
CA PHE A 445 -36.57 -5.20 47.69
C PHE A 445 -36.03 -5.96 48.91
N SER A 446 -34.84 -5.61 49.41
CA SER A 446 -34.29 -6.17 50.66
C SER A 446 -35.11 -5.88 51.90
N GLU A 447 -35.99 -4.88 51.83
CA GLU A 447 -36.90 -4.54 52.92
C GLU A 447 -38.14 -5.43 52.94
N ILE A 448 -38.36 -6.30 51.94
CA ILE A 448 -39.48 -7.26 51.93
C ILE A 448 -39.17 -8.40 52.91
N THR A 449 -39.44 -8.15 54.20
CA THR A 449 -39.19 -9.06 55.32
C THR A 449 -40.48 -9.23 56.15
N THR A 450 -40.37 -9.34 57.48
CA THR A 450 -41.50 -9.26 58.41
C THR A 450 -41.36 -7.99 59.25
N GLY A 451 -42.47 -7.43 59.74
CA GLY A 451 -42.42 -6.26 60.61
C GLY A 451 -43.45 -5.18 60.30
N TYR A 452 -43.13 -3.95 60.70
CA TYR A 452 -44.04 -2.79 60.69
C TYR A 452 -43.75 -1.78 59.57
N HIS A 453 -42.66 -1.95 58.83
CA HIS A 453 -42.34 -1.12 57.68
C HIS A 453 -43.13 -1.57 56.44
N THR A 454 -43.19 -0.69 55.44
CA THR A 454 -43.95 -0.89 54.21
C THR A 454 -43.03 -0.56 53.04
N PRO A 455 -42.32 -1.56 52.48
CA PRO A 455 -41.50 -1.36 51.29
C PRO A 455 -42.36 -0.79 50.15
N VAL A 456 -41.81 0.18 49.43
CA VAL A 456 -42.50 0.87 48.32
C VAL A 456 -41.73 0.62 47.04
N LEU A 457 -42.33 -0.13 46.13
CA LEU A 457 -41.75 -0.40 44.81
C LEU A 457 -42.28 0.62 43.80
N GLU A 458 -41.48 0.94 42.79
CA GLU A 458 -41.95 1.68 41.62
C GLU A 458 -43.01 0.87 40.86
N MET A 459 -44.05 1.53 40.35
CA MET A 459 -45.06 0.88 39.52
C MET A 459 -44.49 0.56 38.13
N ASN A 460 -44.19 -0.72 37.90
CA ASN A 460 -43.92 -1.28 36.58
C ASN A 460 -44.43 -2.73 36.53
N GLU A 461 -44.46 -3.32 35.33
CA GLU A 461 -45.01 -4.65 35.10
C GLU A 461 -44.29 -5.74 35.93
N ALA A 462 -42.96 -5.68 35.98
CA ALA A 462 -42.15 -6.66 36.71
C ALA A 462 -42.43 -6.61 38.23
N ASN A 463 -42.52 -5.41 38.81
CA ASN A 463 -42.79 -5.23 40.24
C ASN A 463 -44.24 -5.58 40.61
N ASP A 464 -45.20 -5.30 39.73
CA ASP A 464 -46.61 -5.69 39.93
C ASP A 464 -46.77 -7.21 39.86
N GLN A 465 -46.10 -7.87 38.92
CA GLN A 465 -46.04 -9.33 38.87
C GLN A 465 -45.40 -9.89 40.14
N LEU A 466 -44.25 -9.34 40.56
CA LEU A 466 -43.56 -9.73 41.79
C LEU A 466 -44.49 -9.70 43.00
N ALA A 467 -45.15 -8.57 43.22
CA ALA A 467 -46.04 -8.38 44.37
C ALA A 467 -47.20 -9.40 44.38
N LYS A 468 -47.81 -9.66 43.22
CA LYS A 468 -48.93 -10.60 43.09
C LYS A 468 -48.57 -12.03 43.47
N TRP A 469 -47.45 -12.55 42.98
CA TRP A 469 -47.08 -13.93 43.30
C TRP A 469 -46.47 -14.07 44.70
N LEU A 470 -45.83 -13.03 45.24
CA LEU A 470 -45.40 -13.00 46.64
C LEU A 470 -46.61 -13.07 47.59
N GLU A 471 -47.70 -12.36 47.28
CA GLU A 471 -48.95 -12.40 48.04
C GLU A 471 -49.62 -13.78 47.93
N ALA A 472 -49.68 -14.34 46.71
CA ALA A 472 -50.23 -15.68 46.48
C ALA A 472 -49.46 -16.80 47.19
N ARG A 473 -48.15 -16.63 47.41
CA ARG A 473 -47.29 -17.57 48.16
C ARG A 473 -47.21 -17.27 49.66
N GLU A 474 -48.01 -16.33 50.17
CA GLU A 474 -48.01 -15.93 51.58
C GLU A 474 -46.61 -15.49 52.09
N ILE A 475 -45.78 -14.95 51.20
CA ILE A 475 -44.49 -14.35 51.57
C ILE A 475 -44.73 -12.92 52.10
N ILE A 476 -45.72 -12.22 51.54
CA ILE A 476 -46.22 -10.93 52.02
C ILE A 476 -47.70 -11.05 52.39
N SER A 477 -48.21 -10.12 53.21
CA SER A 477 -49.62 -10.13 53.63
C SER A 477 -50.57 -9.63 52.56
N SER A 478 -50.20 -8.57 51.84
CA SER A 478 -50.95 -8.04 50.70
C SER A 478 -50.14 -6.98 49.96
N SER A 479 -50.56 -6.65 48.75
CA SER A 479 -50.04 -5.52 47.98
C SER A 479 -51.14 -4.52 47.63
N SER A 480 -50.80 -3.23 47.53
CA SER A 480 -51.77 -2.18 47.17
C SER A 480 -51.13 -1.07 46.34
N LYS A 481 -51.93 -0.41 45.51
CA LYS A 481 -51.47 0.75 44.72
C LYS A 481 -51.34 1.98 45.62
N GLY A 482 -50.27 2.75 45.43
CA GLY A 482 -50.08 4.04 46.08
C GLY A 482 -51.15 5.06 45.67
N PHE A 483 -51.27 6.14 46.45
CA PHE A 483 -52.31 7.17 46.27
C PHE A 483 -52.30 7.82 44.87
N PHE A 484 -51.12 7.98 44.27
CA PHE A 484 -50.95 8.54 42.93
C PHE A 484 -50.87 7.47 41.82
N GLY A 485 -50.96 6.18 42.18
CA GLY A 485 -50.90 5.06 41.23
C GLY A 485 -49.52 4.74 40.66
N ASP A 486 -48.48 5.46 41.10
CA ASP A 486 -47.09 5.40 40.65
C ASP A 486 -46.23 4.41 41.45
N THR A 487 -46.77 3.83 42.51
CA THR A 487 -46.05 2.99 43.46
C THR A 487 -46.88 1.77 43.88
N ILE A 488 -46.18 0.73 44.31
CA ILE A 488 -46.75 -0.50 44.89
C ILE A 488 -46.30 -0.57 46.35
N ARG A 489 -47.25 -0.55 47.28
CA ARG A 489 -47.02 -0.70 48.72
C ARG A 489 -47.13 -2.16 49.11
N ILE A 490 -46.07 -2.70 49.71
CA ILE A 490 -45.99 -4.08 50.17
C ILE A 490 -46.33 -4.14 51.67
N ASN A 491 -47.42 -4.82 52.03
CA ASN A 491 -47.82 -5.03 53.42
C ASN A 491 -47.24 -6.35 53.93
N LEU A 492 -46.47 -6.29 55.02
CA LEU A 492 -45.75 -7.44 55.58
C LEU A 492 -46.53 -8.10 56.72
N PHE A 493 -46.21 -9.38 56.98
CA PHE A 493 -46.71 -10.06 58.18
C PHE A 493 -46.02 -9.52 59.44
N ARG A 494 -46.79 -9.42 60.54
CA ARG A 494 -46.36 -8.77 61.79
C ARG A 494 -45.56 -9.67 62.73
N ARG A 495 -45.47 -10.98 62.46
CA ARG A 495 -44.70 -11.95 63.25
C ARG A 495 -43.63 -12.58 62.37
N GLU A 496 -42.47 -12.86 62.96
CA GLU A 496 -41.37 -13.57 62.29
C GLU A 496 -41.82 -14.97 61.85
N TRP A 497 -41.25 -15.42 60.72
CA TRP A 497 -41.47 -16.74 60.13
C TRP A 497 -40.92 -17.87 60.98
#